data_AF-E6TMB3-F1
#
_entry.id   AF-E6TMB3-F1
#
_cell.length_a   1.000
_cell.length_b   1.000
_cell.length_c   1.000
_cell.angle_alpha   90.00
_cell.angle_beta   90.00
_cell.angle_gamma   90.00
#
_symmetry.space_group_name_H-M   'P 1'
#
loop_
_entity.id
_entity.type
_entity.pdbx_description
1 polymer ?
#
loop_
_entity_poly.entity_id
_entity_poly.type
_entity_poly.pdbx_seq_one_letter_code
_entity_poly.pdbx_strand_id
1 'polypeptide(L)'
;MTGLRFRETMTGRIALRARDPVDGYGRVDGYAAVMHITIEIPDVAAFTAGRVDAARLRADVLIPVLGGRFQTSGGEFVCFRSGEGPDGTPVQQMIYTATLTNDDRVLEMSARKVLEPRGWRIWRVWPDTTTLLVTLVDVTPDDDKERPRHLAGMLFITVRGFARQLTTMRPYGSRRWSEKLGALFGYLSFFAGRLIRIYLSRRMAAE
;
A
#
# COMPACT_ATOMS: atom_id res chain seq x y z
N MET A 1 -20.83 -13.44 7.99
CA MET A 1 -19.63 -12.94 7.31
C MET A 1 -18.92 -11.98 8.25
N THR A 2 -17.60 -12.12 8.41
CA THR A 2 -16.82 -11.29 9.33
C THR A 2 -15.74 -10.58 8.55
N GLY A 3 -15.77 -9.25 8.61
CA GLY A 3 -14.81 -8.39 7.94
C GLY A 3 -13.73 -7.89 8.91
N LEU A 4 -12.69 -7.30 8.35
CA LEU A 4 -11.60 -6.65 9.08
C LEU A 4 -11.31 -5.28 8.48
N ARG A 5 -11.13 -4.27 9.33
CA ARG A 5 -10.71 -2.93 8.93
C ARG A 5 -9.49 -2.52 9.73
N PHE A 6 -8.53 -1.87 9.08
CA PHE A 6 -7.36 -1.29 9.77
C PHE A 6 -6.90 -0.02 9.07
N ARG A 7 -6.05 0.75 9.76
CA ARG A 7 -5.53 2.02 9.28
C ARG A 7 -4.01 2.02 9.24
N GLU A 8 -3.46 2.60 8.18
CA GLU A 8 -2.03 2.85 8.02
C GLU A 8 -1.79 4.36 7.95
N THR A 9 -0.63 4.80 8.44
CA THR A 9 -0.18 6.18 8.27
C THR A 9 1.25 6.15 7.77
N MET A 10 1.46 6.77 6.62
CA MET A 10 2.75 6.82 5.94
C MET A 10 3.16 8.25 5.70
N THR A 11 4.45 8.50 5.81
CA THR A 11 5.03 9.83 5.56
C THR A 11 6.26 9.68 4.70
N GLY A 12 6.53 10.64 3.84
CA GLY A 12 7.73 10.62 3.03
C GLY A 12 7.78 11.81 2.09
N ARG A 13 8.40 11.60 0.92
CA ARG A 13 8.64 12.66 -0.05
C ARG A 13 8.23 12.22 -1.44
N ILE A 14 7.67 13.16 -2.21
CA ILE A 14 7.33 13.00 -3.62
C ILE A 14 7.88 14.17 -4.42
N ALA A 15 8.37 13.92 -5.63
CA ALA A 15 8.85 14.96 -6.51
C ALA A 15 7.89 15.18 -7.69
N LEU A 16 7.80 16.44 -8.13
CA LEU A 16 7.07 16.82 -9.33
C LEU A 16 7.85 16.38 -10.57
N ARG A 17 7.13 16.05 -11.64
CA ARG A 17 7.68 15.60 -12.92
C ARG A 17 8.58 14.35 -12.81
N ALA A 18 8.46 13.60 -11.71
CA ALA A 18 9.12 12.31 -11.53
C ALA A 18 8.16 11.18 -11.93
N ARG A 19 8.71 10.14 -12.56
CA ARG A 19 7.97 8.93 -12.95
C ARG A 19 8.39 7.71 -12.13
N ASP A 20 9.67 7.65 -11.78
CA ASP A 20 10.22 6.62 -10.91
C ASP A 20 10.14 7.05 -9.42
N PRO A 21 9.56 6.21 -8.55
CA PRO A 21 9.47 6.47 -7.11
C PRO A 21 10.81 6.62 -6.39
N VAL A 22 11.83 5.86 -6.78
CA VAL A 22 13.14 5.87 -6.12
C VAL A 22 13.87 7.16 -6.47
N ASP A 23 13.93 7.50 -7.75
CA ASP A 23 14.51 8.75 -8.23
C ASP A 23 13.76 9.94 -7.64
N GLY A 24 12.42 9.91 -7.66
CA GLY A 24 11.59 10.99 -7.12
C GLY A 24 11.83 11.26 -5.64
N TYR A 25 12.06 10.22 -4.84
CA TYR A 25 12.41 10.38 -3.43
C TYR A 25 13.82 10.98 -3.23
N GLY A 26 14.77 10.61 -4.09
CA GLY A 26 16.15 11.11 -4.05
C GLY A 26 16.33 12.57 -4.48
N ARG A 27 15.31 13.18 -5.09
CA ARG A 27 15.37 14.56 -5.56
C ARG A 27 15.40 15.57 -4.41
N VAL A 28 16.30 16.55 -4.54
CA VAL A 28 16.47 17.64 -3.56
C VAL A 28 15.20 18.50 -3.46
N ASP A 29 14.51 18.72 -4.57
CA ASP A 29 13.25 19.47 -4.68
C ASP A 29 11.99 18.62 -4.39
N GLY A 30 12.14 17.45 -3.75
CA GLY A 30 11.01 16.66 -3.27
C GLY A 30 10.20 17.36 -2.17
N TYR A 31 8.89 17.18 -2.21
CA TYR A 31 7.93 17.74 -1.26
C TYR A 31 7.48 16.70 -0.26
N ALA A 32 7.24 17.12 0.99
CA ALA A 32 6.68 16.25 2.00
C ALA A 32 5.27 15.79 1.63
N ALA A 33 4.97 14.52 1.89
CA ALA A 33 3.65 13.94 1.69
C ALA A 33 3.28 13.05 2.88
N VAL A 34 2.00 13.08 3.25
CA VAL A 34 1.42 12.23 4.29
C VAL A 34 0.24 11.49 3.71
N MET A 35 0.13 10.20 3.98
CA MET A 35 -0.95 9.35 3.51
C MET A 35 -1.55 8.58 4.67
N HIS A 36 -2.85 8.74 4.88
CA HIS A 36 -3.65 7.92 5.79
C HIS A 36 -4.49 6.96 4.97
N ILE A 37 -4.30 5.66 5.16
CA ILE A 37 -5.04 4.62 4.45
C ILE A 37 -5.97 3.91 5.42
N THR A 38 -7.19 3.64 5.01
CA THR A 38 -8.09 2.68 5.64
C THR A 38 -8.33 1.53 4.67
N ILE A 39 -7.92 0.32 5.06
CA ILE A 39 -8.18 -0.90 4.31
C ILE A 39 -9.35 -1.63 4.96
N GLU A 40 -10.28 -2.12 4.14
CA GLU A 40 -11.46 -2.85 4.56
C GLU A 40 -11.59 -4.13 3.76
N ILE A 41 -11.51 -5.26 4.45
CA ILE A 41 -11.73 -6.61 3.93
C ILE A 41 -13.15 -7.03 4.37
N PRO A 42 -14.14 -7.08 3.47
CA PRO A 42 -15.52 -7.43 3.84
C PRO A 42 -15.66 -8.85 4.37
N ASP A 43 -14.96 -9.80 3.75
CA ASP A 43 -14.95 -11.21 4.14
C ASP A 43 -13.50 -11.68 4.26
N VAL A 44 -13.01 -11.79 5.49
CA VAL A 44 -11.63 -12.24 5.73
C VAL A 44 -11.43 -13.67 5.23
N ALA A 45 -12.40 -14.56 5.43
CA ALA A 45 -12.24 -15.96 5.06
C ALA A 45 -12.22 -16.15 3.54
N ALA A 46 -13.00 -15.37 2.79
CA ALA A 46 -12.92 -15.37 1.33
C ALA A 46 -11.61 -14.78 0.82
N PHE A 47 -11.15 -13.66 1.42
CA PHE A 47 -9.91 -13.00 1.06
C PHE A 47 -8.67 -13.88 1.31
N THR A 48 -8.53 -14.45 2.50
CA THR A 48 -7.37 -15.30 2.83
C THR A 48 -7.35 -16.63 2.06
N ALA A 49 -8.50 -17.08 1.58
CA ALA A 49 -8.62 -18.26 0.72
C ALA A 49 -8.37 -17.96 -0.76
N GLY A 50 -8.14 -16.69 -1.15
CA GLY A 50 -7.96 -16.28 -2.55
C GLY A 50 -9.25 -16.33 -3.38
N ARG A 51 -10.43 -16.30 -2.73
CA ARG A 51 -11.73 -16.20 -3.43
C ARG A 51 -12.12 -14.76 -3.75
N VAL A 52 -11.43 -13.80 -3.13
CA VAL A 52 -11.58 -12.36 -3.36
C VAL A 52 -10.17 -11.78 -3.42
N ASP A 53 -9.83 -11.15 -4.53
CA ASP A 53 -8.45 -10.71 -4.81
C ASP A 53 -8.13 -9.32 -4.25
N ALA A 54 -9.16 -8.49 -4.01
CA ALA A 54 -9.01 -7.11 -3.61
C ALA A 54 -9.84 -6.77 -2.36
N ALA A 55 -9.21 -6.05 -1.43
CA ALA A 55 -9.87 -5.35 -0.35
C ALA A 55 -10.21 -3.91 -0.79
N ARG A 56 -11.15 -3.28 -0.10
CA ARG A 56 -11.49 -1.87 -0.34
C ARG A 56 -10.46 -0.97 0.32
N LEU A 57 -10.07 0.08 -0.38
CA LEU A 57 -9.13 1.09 0.10
C LEU A 57 -9.79 2.46 0.08
N ARG A 58 -9.60 3.20 1.17
CA ARG A 58 -9.82 4.65 1.22
C ARG A 58 -8.53 5.32 1.69
N ALA A 59 -8.06 6.31 0.96
CA ALA A 59 -6.90 7.09 1.32
C ALA A 59 -7.27 8.58 1.50
N ASP A 60 -6.48 9.22 2.34
CA ASP A 60 -6.48 10.65 2.56
C ASP A 60 -5.02 11.11 2.50
N VAL A 61 -4.70 11.92 1.49
CA VAL A 61 -3.32 12.25 1.13
C VAL A 61 -3.13 13.75 1.22
N LEU A 62 -2.16 14.18 2.03
CA LEU A 62 -1.76 15.58 2.16
C LEU A 62 -0.49 15.82 1.33
N ILE A 63 -0.61 16.65 0.31
CA ILE A 63 0.48 17.14 -0.54
C ILE A 63 0.37 18.67 -0.57
N PRO A 64 1.04 19.39 0.34
CA PRO A 64 0.85 20.83 0.49
C PRO A 64 1.10 21.63 -0.79
N VAL A 65 2.09 21.23 -1.60
CA VAL A 65 2.43 21.91 -2.86
C VAL A 65 1.36 21.77 -3.95
N LEU A 66 0.41 20.82 -3.82
CA LEU A 66 -0.65 20.57 -4.81
C LEU A 66 -2.04 21.04 -4.36
N GLY A 67 -2.12 21.99 -3.43
CA GLY A 67 -3.41 22.46 -2.91
C GLY A 67 -3.91 21.66 -1.70
N GLY A 68 -3.00 20.95 -1.01
CA GLY A 68 -3.29 20.36 0.29
C GLY A 68 -3.83 18.95 0.23
N ARG A 69 -5.10 18.76 0.61
CA ARG A 69 -5.65 17.45 0.99
C ARG A 69 -6.46 16.83 -0.16
N PHE A 70 -6.16 15.57 -0.46
CA PHE A 70 -6.84 14.73 -1.42
C PHE A 70 -7.55 13.59 -0.73
N GLN A 71 -8.74 13.24 -1.22
CA GLN A 71 -9.55 12.14 -0.69
C GLN A 71 -9.84 11.12 -1.77
N THR A 72 -9.96 9.85 -1.38
CA THR A 72 -10.30 8.77 -2.31
C THR A 72 -11.79 8.75 -2.65
N SER A 73 -12.14 8.70 -3.94
CA SER A 73 -13.51 8.40 -4.43
C SER A 73 -13.78 6.89 -4.55
N GLY A 74 -12.72 6.09 -4.70
CA GLY A 74 -12.73 4.63 -4.68
C GLY A 74 -11.30 4.09 -4.85
N GLY A 75 -11.02 2.94 -4.25
CA GLY A 75 -9.70 2.34 -4.33
C GLY A 75 -9.68 0.88 -3.92
N GLU A 76 -8.63 0.20 -4.34
CA GLU A 76 -8.41 -1.22 -4.12
C GLU A 76 -7.05 -1.48 -3.49
N PHE A 77 -7.04 -2.50 -2.63
CA PHE A 77 -5.83 -3.06 -2.04
C PHE A 77 -5.73 -4.54 -2.37
N VAL A 78 -4.67 -4.92 -3.07
CA VAL A 78 -4.37 -6.32 -3.40
C VAL A 78 -3.15 -6.76 -2.61
N CYS A 79 -3.26 -7.87 -1.89
CA CYS A 79 -2.19 -8.38 -1.04
C CYS A 79 -1.49 -9.57 -1.69
N PHE A 80 -0.16 -9.55 -1.76
CA PHE A 80 0.68 -10.63 -2.31
C PHE A 80 0.36 -11.00 -3.76
N ARG A 81 0.28 -9.99 -4.64
CA ARG A 81 0.24 -10.23 -6.10
C ARG A 81 1.65 -10.59 -6.59
N SER A 82 1.76 -11.60 -7.45
CA SER A 82 3.02 -11.90 -8.12
C SER A 82 3.40 -10.79 -9.09
N GLY A 83 4.70 -10.47 -9.15
CA GLY A 83 5.25 -9.53 -10.12
C GLY A 83 6.73 -9.81 -10.34
N GLU A 84 7.40 -8.90 -11.04
CA GLU A 84 8.82 -8.98 -11.35
C GLU A 84 9.58 -7.80 -10.76
N GLY A 85 10.75 -8.08 -10.20
CA GLY A 85 11.72 -7.09 -9.73
C GLY A 85 12.50 -6.46 -10.88
N PRO A 86 13.34 -5.44 -10.62
CA PRO A 86 14.11 -4.74 -11.65
C PRO A 86 15.06 -5.64 -12.46
N ASP A 87 15.48 -6.76 -11.88
CA ASP A 87 16.36 -7.78 -12.47
C ASP A 87 15.59 -8.98 -13.04
N GLY A 88 14.26 -8.88 -13.18
CA GLY A 88 13.41 -9.97 -13.64
C GLY A 88 13.17 -11.05 -12.59
N THR A 89 13.63 -10.87 -11.34
CA THR A 89 13.38 -11.85 -10.28
C THR A 89 11.90 -11.87 -9.87
N PRO A 90 11.31 -13.04 -9.60
CA PRO A 90 9.95 -13.10 -9.08
C PRO A 90 9.85 -12.40 -7.71
N VAL A 91 8.91 -11.48 -7.60
CA VAL A 91 8.60 -10.75 -6.36
C VAL A 91 7.14 -10.90 -5.99
N GLN A 92 6.82 -10.59 -4.73
CA GLN A 92 5.45 -10.43 -4.28
C GLN A 92 5.20 -8.95 -4.00
N GLN A 93 4.01 -8.46 -4.33
CA GLN A 93 3.67 -7.05 -4.21
C GLN A 93 2.40 -6.87 -3.40
N MET A 94 2.36 -5.81 -2.60
CA MET A 94 1.12 -5.26 -2.06
C MET A 94 0.78 -4.01 -2.87
N ILE A 95 -0.35 -4.02 -3.56
CA ILE A 95 -0.72 -2.99 -4.55
C ILE A 95 -1.87 -2.16 -3.99
N TYR A 96 -1.74 -0.85 -4.11
CA TYR A 96 -2.66 0.16 -3.64
C TYR A 96 -3.01 1.04 -4.83
N THR A 97 -4.26 0.99 -5.27
CA THR A 97 -4.75 1.82 -6.36
C THR A 97 -5.92 2.65 -5.87
N ALA A 98 -5.98 3.92 -6.28
CA ALA A 98 -7.09 4.80 -5.95
C ALA A 98 -7.17 5.97 -6.92
N THR A 99 -8.37 6.49 -7.09
CA THR A 99 -8.56 7.86 -7.59
C THR A 99 -8.63 8.80 -6.41
N LEU A 100 -7.79 9.84 -6.42
CA LEU A 100 -7.67 10.86 -5.40
C LEU A 100 -8.18 12.20 -5.95
N THR A 101 -9.01 12.90 -5.19
CA THR A 101 -9.62 14.17 -5.63
C THR A 101 -9.48 15.24 -4.57
N ASN A 102 -9.26 16.48 -5.01
CA ASN A 102 -9.53 17.70 -4.24
C ASN A 102 -10.35 18.67 -5.10
N ASP A 103 -10.53 19.91 -4.64
CA ASP A 103 -11.34 20.90 -5.35
C ASP A 103 -10.78 21.26 -6.74
N ASP A 104 -9.47 21.12 -6.94
CA ASP A 104 -8.78 21.57 -8.16
C ASP A 104 -8.28 20.44 -9.07
N ARG A 105 -8.13 19.21 -8.55
CA ARG A 105 -7.43 18.13 -9.24
C ARG A 105 -7.99 16.73 -8.99
N VAL A 106 -7.82 15.90 -10.01
CA VAL A 106 -8.01 14.45 -9.97
C VAL A 106 -6.68 13.77 -10.24
N LEU A 107 -6.21 12.95 -9.29
CA LEU A 107 -4.99 12.18 -9.40
C LEU A 107 -5.31 10.68 -9.42
N GLU A 108 -4.75 9.96 -10.38
CA GLU A 108 -4.70 8.50 -10.34
C GLU A 108 -3.47 8.05 -9.55
N MET A 109 -3.70 7.27 -8.49
CA MET A 109 -2.65 6.72 -7.64
C MET A 109 -2.38 5.27 -8.00
N SER A 110 -1.11 4.98 -8.26
CA SER A 110 -0.56 3.63 -8.31
C SER A 110 0.58 3.54 -7.30
N ALA A 111 0.38 2.74 -6.26
CA ALA A 111 1.38 2.56 -5.22
C ALA A 111 1.58 1.09 -4.90
N ARG A 112 2.81 0.72 -4.53
CA ARG A 112 3.16 -0.67 -4.22
C ARG A 112 4.23 -0.80 -3.17
N LYS A 113 4.11 -1.84 -2.35
CA LYS A 113 5.22 -2.38 -1.54
C LYS A 113 5.76 -3.60 -2.26
N VAL A 114 7.08 -3.69 -2.42
CA VAL A 114 7.74 -4.81 -3.10
C VAL A 114 8.41 -5.69 -2.05
N LEU A 115 8.07 -6.97 -2.04
CA LEU A 115 8.60 -7.99 -1.15
C LEU A 115 9.58 -8.82 -1.97
N GLU A 116 10.87 -8.53 -1.81
CA GLU A 116 11.94 -9.17 -2.58
C GLU A 116 12.61 -10.29 -1.75
N PRO A 117 12.45 -11.57 -2.14
CA PRO A 117 13.11 -12.68 -1.46
C PRO A 117 14.58 -12.80 -1.88
N ARG A 118 15.41 -11.80 -1.56
CA ARG A 118 16.86 -11.85 -1.83
C ARG A 118 17.61 -12.54 -0.67
N GLY A 119 17.54 -13.87 -0.64
CA GLY A 119 18.26 -14.74 0.30
C GLY A 119 17.75 -14.71 1.75
N TRP A 120 18.55 -15.20 2.71
CA TRP A 120 18.23 -15.24 4.16
C TRP A 120 18.29 -13.84 4.84
N ARG A 121 17.82 -12.80 4.16
CA ARG A 121 17.89 -11.43 4.69
C ARG A 121 16.58 -11.10 5.39
N ILE A 122 16.30 -11.79 6.50
CA ILE A 122 15.11 -11.52 7.34
C ILE A 122 15.01 -10.04 7.76
N TRP A 123 16.15 -9.36 7.89
CA TRP A 123 16.25 -7.92 8.15
C TRP A 123 15.58 -7.04 7.06
N ARG A 124 15.33 -7.58 5.85
CA ARG A 124 14.62 -6.89 4.75
C ARG A 124 13.09 -6.96 4.84
N VAL A 125 12.53 -7.86 5.66
CA VAL A 125 11.07 -7.92 5.87
C VAL A 125 10.53 -6.57 6.30
N TRP A 126 11.27 -5.89 7.18
CA TRP A 126 10.85 -4.60 7.69
C TRP A 126 10.77 -3.51 6.60
N PRO A 127 11.86 -3.14 5.90
CA PRO A 127 11.78 -2.12 4.85
C PRO A 127 10.81 -2.49 3.73
N ASP A 128 10.72 -3.77 3.36
CA ASP A 128 9.83 -4.22 2.28
C ASP A 128 8.34 -4.13 2.66
N THR A 129 7.99 -4.29 3.95
CA THR A 129 6.60 -4.16 4.44
C THR A 129 6.22 -2.74 4.86
N THR A 130 7.20 -1.85 5.01
CA THR A 130 7.01 -0.48 5.48
C THR A 130 7.27 0.60 4.44
N THR A 131 7.91 0.28 3.32
CA THR A 131 8.19 1.22 2.22
C THR A 131 7.14 1.10 1.13
N LEU A 132 6.42 2.18 0.87
CA LEU A 132 5.46 2.32 -0.22
C LEU A 132 6.06 3.18 -1.34
N LEU A 133 6.26 2.57 -2.50
CA LEU A 133 6.59 3.26 -3.75
C LEU A 133 5.30 3.85 -4.31
N VAL A 134 5.26 5.16 -4.56
CA VAL A 134 4.05 5.88 -4.98
C VAL A 134 4.30 6.60 -6.29
N THR A 135 3.39 6.43 -7.23
CA THR A 135 3.26 7.25 -8.44
C THR A 135 1.86 7.84 -8.48
N LEU A 136 1.77 9.14 -8.77
CA LEU A 136 0.52 9.87 -8.98
C LEU A 136 0.52 10.47 -10.38
N VAL A 137 -0.60 10.37 -11.07
CA VAL A 137 -0.80 10.98 -12.39
C VAL A 137 -1.96 11.97 -12.32
N ASP A 138 -1.72 13.23 -12.64
CA ASP A 138 -2.75 14.27 -12.70
C ASP A 138 -3.54 14.16 -14.01
N VAL A 139 -4.76 13.61 -13.90
CA VAL A 139 -5.69 13.37 -15.01
C VAL A 139 -6.76 14.46 -15.12
N THR A 140 -6.60 15.57 -14.41
CA THR A 140 -7.51 16.71 -14.48
C THR A 140 -7.57 17.24 -15.93
N PRO A 141 -8.77 17.37 -16.52
CA PRO A 141 -8.92 18.06 -17.80
C PRO A 141 -8.45 19.51 -17.66
N ASP A 142 -7.32 19.85 -18.27
CA ASP A 142 -6.68 21.15 -18.16
C ASP A 142 -5.78 21.35 -19.39
N ASP A 143 -5.81 22.56 -19.96
CA ASP A 143 -5.02 22.93 -21.14
C ASP A 143 -3.62 23.45 -20.78
N ASP A 144 -3.33 23.64 -19.48
CA ASP A 144 -2.00 24.02 -19.02
C ASP A 144 -0.98 22.88 -19.23
N LYS A 145 -0.04 23.13 -20.15
CA LYS A 145 1.05 22.21 -20.49
C LYS A 145 2.19 22.23 -19.47
N GLU A 146 2.32 23.27 -18.65
CA GLU A 146 3.39 23.39 -17.66
C GLU A 146 3.06 22.65 -16.36
N ARG A 147 1.78 22.37 -16.14
CA ARG A 147 1.27 21.62 -14.98
C ARG A 147 1.94 20.24 -14.88
N PRO A 148 2.54 19.89 -13.72
CA PRO A 148 3.22 18.61 -13.55
C PRO A 148 2.20 17.46 -13.54
N ARG A 149 2.18 16.68 -14.62
CA ARG A 149 1.27 15.53 -14.79
C ARG A 149 1.70 14.29 -14.02
N HIS A 150 2.98 14.16 -13.69
CA HIS A 150 3.50 12.99 -12.99
C HIS A 150 4.17 13.42 -11.69
N LEU A 151 3.90 12.65 -10.64
CA LEU A 151 4.61 12.73 -9.38
C LEU A 151 5.02 11.32 -8.97
N ALA A 152 6.19 11.21 -8.37
CA ALA A 152 6.64 9.93 -7.83
C ALA A 152 7.49 10.13 -6.59
N GLY A 153 7.47 9.14 -5.69
CA GLY A 153 8.28 9.16 -4.47
C GLY A 153 8.03 7.97 -3.58
N MET A 154 8.57 8.03 -2.36
CA MET A 154 8.45 6.95 -1.37
C MET A 154 7.85 7.47 -0.07
N LEU A 155 6.93 6.69 0.48
CA LEU A 155 6.35 6.90 1.81
C LEU A 155 6.69 5.71 2.72
N PHE A 156 6.88 5.98 4.01
CA PHE A 156 7.31 4.98 4.97
C PHE A 156 6.33 4.91 6.14
N ILE A 157 6.07 3.69 6.60
CA ILE A 157 5.48 3.44 7.92
C ILE A 157 6.63 3.43 8.95
N THR A 158 6.56 4.31 9.94
CA THR A 158 7.49 4.24 11.07
C THR A 158 7.20 3.01 11.94
N VAL A 159 8.18 2.52 12.70
CA VAL A 159 7.97 1.40 13.66
C VAL A 159 6.78 1.65 14.58
N ARG A 160 6.66 2.88 15.09
CA ARG A 160 5.52 3.32 15.90
C ARG A 160 4.21 3.34 15.10
N GLY A 161 4.26 3.79 13.84
CA GLY A 161 3.11 3.78 12.93
C GLY A 161 2.59 2.37 12.66
N PHE A 162 3.49 1.40 12.48
CA PHE A 162 3.15 -0.01 12.29
C PHE A 162 2.56 -0.63 13.55
N ALA A 163 3.18 -0.41 14.71
CA ALA A 163 2.61 -0.85 15.99
C ALA A 163 1.21 -0.27 16.22
N ARG A 164 1.02 1.03 15.92
CA ARG A 164 -0.29 1.67 15.96
C ARG A 164 -1.27 1.04 14.99
N GLN A 165 -0.86 0.74 13.76
CA GLN A 165 -1.69 0.05 12.77
C GLN A 165 -2.24 -1.28 13.31
N LEU A 166 -1.39 -2.10 13.95
CA LEU A 166 -1.84 -3.35 14.57
C LEU A 166 -2.95 -3.10 15.61
N THR A 167 -2.86 -2.04 16.41
CA THR A 167 -3.92 -1.66 17.36
C THR A 167 -5.21 -1.14 16.69
N THR A 168 -5.15 -0.74 15.41
CA THR A 168 -6.33 -0.26 14.68
C THR A 168 -7.12 -1.38 14.00
N MET A 169 -6.62 -2.61 14.00
CA MET A 169 -7.30 -3.76 13.42
C MET A 169 -8.59 -4.05 14.18
N ARG A 170 -9.73 -3.76 13.54
CA ARG A 170 -11.07 -3.91 14.10
C ARG A 170 -11.89 -4.88 13.25
N PRO A 171 -12.19 -6.08 13.76
CA PRO A 171 -13.13 -6.98 13.11
C PRO A 171 -14.57 -6.46 13.24
N TYR A 172 -15.40 -6.70 12.22
CA TYR A 172 -16.80 -6.25 12.16
C TYR A 172 -17.70 -7.27 11.44
N GLY A 173 -19.01 -7.01 11.40
CA GLY A 173 -19.99 -7.84 10.67
C GLY A 173 -20.63 -8.98 11.47
N SER A 174 -19.93 -9.56 12.46
CA SER A 174 -20.51 -10.58 13.36
C SER A 174 -20.94 -10.01 14.71
N ARG A 175 -21.98 -10.61 15.32
CA ARG A 175 -22.38 -10.35 16.73
C ARG A 175 -21.56 -11.19 17.73
N ARG A 176 -20.97 -12.31 17.29
CA ARG A 176 -20.23 -13.24 18.16
C ARG A 176 -18.77 -12.81 18.28
N TRP A 177 -18.27 -12.72 19.51
CA TRP A 177 -16.90 -12.30 19.77
C TRP A 177 -15.84 -13.31 19.27
N SER A 178 -16.15 -14.62 19.36
CA SER A 178 -15.29 -15.68 18.82
C SER A 178 -15.06 -15.55 17.32
N GLU A 179 -16.09 -15.25 16.53
CA GLU A 179 -15.98 -15.04 15.09
C GLU A 179 -15.16 -13.79 14.75
N LYS A 180 -15.30 -12.71 15.53
CA LYS A 180 -14.49 -11.49 15.38
C LYS A 180 -13.01 -11.75 15.62
N LEU A 181 -12.68 -12.46 16.70
CA LEU A 181 -11.30 -12.86 16.98
C LEU A 181 -10.77 -13.81 15.90
N GLY A 182 -11.57 -14.77 15.47
CA GLY A 182 -11.23 -15.69 14.38
C GLY A 182 -10.85 -14.96 13.10
N ALA A 183 -11.59 -13.91 12.73
CA ALA A 183 -11.25 -13.08 11.56
C ALA A 183 -9.92 -12.31 11.74
N LEU A 184 -9.69 -11.72 12.92
CA LEU A 184 -8.43 -11.03 13.22
C LEU A 184 -7.24 -11.99 13.14
N PHE A 185 -7.30 -13.12 13.85
CA PHE A 185 -6.23 -14.12 13.87
C PHE A 185 -6.06 -14.81 12.52
N GLY A 186 -7.15 -15.03 11.78
CA GLY A 186 -7.12 -15.58 10.42
C GLY A 186 -6.32 -14.69 9.48
N TYR A 187 -6.59 -13.38 9.48
CA TYR A 187 -5.84 -12.43 8.68
C TYR A 187 -4.37 -12.32 9.10
N LEU A 188 -4.08 -12.22 10.41
CA LEU A 188 -2.71 -12.13 10.92
C LEU A 188 -1.88 -13.38 10.58
N SER A 189 -2.47 -14.57 10.77
CA SER A 189 -1.82 -15.84 10.43
C SER A 189 -1.57 -15.98 8.93
N PHE A 190 -2.53 -15.58 8.09
CA PHE A 190 -2.36 -15.52 6.64
C PHE A 190 -1.19 -14.60 6.26
N PHE A 191 -1.18 -13.37 6.77
CA PHE A 191 -0.17 -12.37 6.44
C PHE A 191 1.23 -12.81 6.89
N ALA A 192 1.37 -13.23 8.15
CA ALA A 192 2.64 -13.73 8.68
C ALA A 192 3.11 -14.99 7.95
N GLY A 193 2.22 -15.94 7.67
CA GLY A 193 2.53 -17.15 6.93
C GLY A 193 3.01 -16.88 5.50
N ARG A 194 2.44 -15.89 4.81
CA ARG A 194 2.91 -15.44 3.49
C ARG A 194 4.29 -14.78 3.57
N LEU A 195 4.54 -13.93 4.57
CA LEU A 195 5.88 -13.35 4.78
C LEU A 195 6.92 -14.42 5.08
N ILE A 196 6.64 -15.35 6.00
CA ILE A 196 7.50 -16.51 6.27
C ILE A 196 7.78 -17.27 4.96
N ARG A 197 6.75 -17.52 4.15
CA ARG A 197 6.92 -18.19 2.87
C ARG A 197 7.86 -17.41 1.93
N ILE A 198 7.70 -16.09 1.83
CA ILE A 198 8.54 -15.26 0.94
C ILE A 198 10.01 -15.28 1.40
N TYR A 199 10.29 -15.08 2.70
CA TYR A 199 11.66 -14.86 3.17
C TYR A 199 12.38 -16.12 3.69
N LEU A 200 11.65 -17.17 4.07
CA LEU A 200 12.22 -18.40 4.64
C LEU A 200 12.07 -19.62 3.72
N SER A 201 11.22 -19.59 2.68
CA SER A 201 11.14 -20.72 1.75
C SER A 201 12.34 -20.72 0.81
N ARG A 202 13.17 -21.75 0.94
CA ARG A 202 14.35 -22.05 0.10
C ARG A 202 14.05 -22.32 -1.39
N ARG A 203 12.82 -22.16 -1.88
CA ARG A 203 12.40 -22.85 -3.12
C ARG A 203 11.40 -22.03 -3.95
N MET A 204 11.93 -21.26 -4.90
CA MET A 204 11.52 -21.23 -6.32
C MET A 204 12.68 -20.59 -7.12
N ALA A 205 13.81 -21.29 -7.12
CA ALA A 205 14.86 -21.15 -8.13
C ALA A 205 15.14 -22.58 -8.62
N ALA A 206 14.15 -23.14 -9.32
CA ALA A 206 14.21 -24.35 -10.15
C ALA A 206 12.77 -24.78 -10.41
N GLU A 207 12.20 -24.31 -11.51
CA GLU A 207 11.45 -25.09 -12.50
C GLU A 207 11.28 -24.24 -13.76
#